data_AF-A0A6J0BYH7-F1
#
_entry.id   AF-A0A6J0BYH7-F1
#
_cell.length_a   1.000
_cell.length_b   1.000
_cell.length_c   1.000
_cell.angle_alpha   90.00
_cell.angle_beta   90.00
_cell.angle_gamma   90.00
#
_symmetry.space_group_name_H-M   'P 1'
#
loop_
_entity.id
_entity.type
_entity.pdbx_description
1 polymer ?
#
loop_
_entity_poly.entity_id
_entity_poly.type
_entity_poly.pdbx_seq_one_letter_code
_entity_poly.pdbx_strand_id
1 'polypeptide(L)'
;MYNRIETPVAEKADEKLHRRTMVRMGIRVVQRSSPPPLPLKTPHSIPTATGPSLSAFLKPQRTKPAELANDIIEQDELTPPHAAVEKPFLLSDGRVGLEARLDRAIYSHGDSIFVHVNVNNNSSKSVRRIK
;
A
#
# COMPACT_ATOMS: atom_id res chain seq x y z
N MET A 1 -64.82 29.96 3.12
CA MET A 1 -63.95 28.92 2.54
C MET A 1 -62.51 29.36 2.75
N TYR A 2 -61.72 28.62 3.55
CA TYR A 2 -60.29 28.91 3.72
C TYR A 2 -59.48 27.94 2.86
N ASN A 3 -58.65 28.49 1.97
CA ASN A 3 -57.70 27.71 1.18
C ASN A 3 -56.51 27.34 2.06
N ARG A 4 -56.34 26.04 2.29
CA ARG A 4 -55.17 25.44 2.93
C ARG A 4 -54.01 25.51 1.96
N ILE A 5 -52.95 26.23 2.35
CA ILE A 5 -51.71 26.31 1.59
C ILE A 5 -50.79 25.24 2.18
N GLU A 6 -50.57 24.13 1.47
CA GLU A 6 -49.60 23.13 1.88
C GLU A 6 -48.22 23.55 1.34
N THR A 7 -47.31 23.90 2.24
CA THR A 7 -45.93 24.20 1.90
C THR A 7 -45.13 22.90 1.80
N PRO A 8 -44.51 22.58 0.65
CA PRO A 8 -43.74 21.36 0.48
C PRO A 8 -42.47 21.40 1.33
N VAL A 9 -42.34 20.42 2.22
CA VAL A 9 -41.15 20.17 3.04
C VAL A 9 -39.95 19.88 2.13
N ALA A 10 -38.90 20.68 2.28
CA ALA A 10 -37.66 20.58 1.50
C ALA A 10 -36.74 19.47 2.05
N GLU A 11 -36.95 18.22 1.65
CA GLU A 11 -36.16 17.08 2.16
C GLU A 11 -34.87 16.77 1.36
N LYS A 12 -34.55 17.52 0.29
CA LYS A 12 -33.50 17.10 -0.68
C LYS A 12 -32.15 17.84 -0.61
N ALA A 13 -31.92 18.72 0.36
CA ALA A 13 -30.67 19.49 0.42
C ALA A 13 -29.48 18.72 1.00
N ASP A 14 -29.72 17.80 1.94
CA ASP A 14 -28.66 17.25 2.79
C ASP A 14 -27.79 16.21 2.06
N GLU A 15 -28.40 15.36 1.22
CA GLU A 15 -27.73 14.21 0.58
C GLU A 15 -26.50 14.60 -0.27
N LYS A 16 -26.55 15.74 -0.99
CA LYS A 16 -25.46 16.19 -1.87
C LYS A 16 -24.28 16.77 -1.10
N LEU A 17 -24.50 17.32 0.10
CA LEU A 17 -23.45 17.92 0.93
C LEU A 17 -22.50 16.85 1.47
N HIS A 18 -23.05 15.72 1.92
CA HIS A 18 -22.30 14.63 2.55
C HIS A 18 -21.14 14.13 1.71
N ARG A 19 -21.34 13.97 0.40
CA ARG A 19 -20.30 13.47 -0.51
C ARG A 19 -19.06 14.37 -0.55
N ARG A 20 -19.22 15.68 -0.27
CA ARG A 20 -18.13 16.66 -0.19
C ARG A 20 -17.48 16.74 1.19
N THR A 21 -18.10 16.17 2.24
CA THR A 21 -17.60 16.28 3.62
C THR A 21 -16.51 15.26 3.97
N MET A 22 -16.46 14.09 3.33
CA MET A 22 -15.48 13.05 3.65
C MET A 22 -14.02 13.53 3.53
N VAL A 23 -13.22 13.23 4.55
CA VAL A 23 -11.75 13.38 4.54
C VAL A 23 -11.18 12.08 3.98
N ARG A 24 -10.29 12.15 2.98
CA ARG A 24 -9.66 10.98 2.36
C ARG A 24 -8.14 11.10 2.47
N MET A 25 -7.51 10.00 2.82
CA MET A 25 -6.07 9.82 2.85
C MET A 25 -5.76 8.37 2.44
N GLY A 26 -4.53 8.06 2.04
CA GLY A 26 -4.13 6.71 1.67
C GLY A 26 -2.68 6.40 2.04
N ILE A 27 -2.45 5.17 2.48
CA ILE A 27 -1.13 4.59 2.78
C ILE A 27 -1.00 3.31 1.96
N ARG A 28 0.18 3.10 1.37
CA ARG A 28 0.51 1.86 0.65
C ARG A 28 1.37 0.97 1.52
N VAL A 29 1.07 -0.33 1.52
CA VAL A 29 1.80 -1.35 2.27
C VAL A 29 2.83 -1.99 1.36
N VAL A 30 4.04 -2.22 1.88
CA VAL A 30 5.08 -2.98 1.18
C VAL A 30 5.12 -4.41 1.74
N GLN A 31 5.00 -5.40 0.85
CA GLN A 31 5.12 -6.80 1.20
C GLN A 31 6.42 -7.39 0.64
N ARG A 32 7.18 -8.11 1.46
CA ARG A 32 8.28 -8.95 0.98
C ARG A 32 7.77 -10.37 0.76
N SER A 33 7.92 -10.89 -0.45
CA SER A 33 7.76 -12.30 -0.74
C SER A 33 9.14 -12.97 -0.78
N SER A 34 9.24 -14.18 -0.23
CA SER A 34 10.36 -15.05 -0.55
C SER A 34 10.15 -15.57 -1.98
N PRO A 35 11.17 -15.52 -2.85
CA PRO A 35 11.10 -16.17 -4.16
C PRO A 35 10.70 -17.64 -3.98
N PRO A 36 9.83 -18.19 -4.84
CA PRO A 36 9.48 -19.60 -4.77
C PRO A 36 10.76 -20.46 -4.87
N PRO A 37 10.87 -21.55 -4.09
CA PRO A 37 12.05 -22.41 -4.14
C PRO A 37 12.23 -22.94 -5.57
N LEU A 38 13.44 -22.78 -6.10
CA LEU A 38 13.79 -23.29 -7.43
C LEU A 38 13.65 -24.82 -7.44
N PRO A 39 13.18 -25.43 -8.53
CA PRO A 39 13.06 -26.89 -8.62
C PRO A 39 14.45 -27.52 -8.43
N LEU A 40 14.53 -28.42 -7.47
CA LEU A 40 15.75 -29.15 -7.13
C LEU A 40 16.11 -30.05 -8.33
N LYS A 41 17.22 -29.76 -9.01
CA LYS A 41 17.75 -30.65 -10.07
C LYS A 41 18.26 -31.93 -9.40
N THR A 42 17.48 -33.01 -9.45
CA THR A 42 17.92 -34.33 -8.99
C THR A 42 18.94 -34.90 -9.99
N PRO A 43 20.17 -35.25 -9.59
CA PRO A 43 21.10 -35.96 -10.44
C PRO A 43 20.77 -37.47 -10.38
N HIS A 44 19.76 -37.90 -11.14
CA HIS A 44 19.59 -39.32 -11.44
C HIS A 44 20.03 -39.60 -12.86
N SER A 45 21.23 -40.16 -12.93
CA SER A 45 21.93 -40.67 -14.10
C SER A 45 21.28 -41.95 -14.59
N ILE A 46 21.06 -42.07 -15.91
CA ILE A 46 21.10 -43.36 -16.62
C ILE A 46 21.98 -43.17 -17.86
N PRO A 47 23.07 -43.94 -18.02
CA PRO A 47 23.87 -43.94 -19.24
C PRO A 47 23.37 -45.03 -20.21
N THR A 48 23.04 -44.68 -21.46
CA THR A 48 23.04 -45.68 -22.54
C THR A 48 23.31 -45.10 -23.93
N ALA A 49 24.47 -45.49 -24.45
CA ALA A 49 24.86 -45.74 -25.84
C ALA A 49 24.88 -44.61 -26.90
N THR A 50 26.12 -44.22 -27.22
CA THR A 50 26.72 -44.22 -28.57
C THR A 50 26.16 -43.28 -29.64
N GLY A 51 26.89 -42.19 -29.87
CA GLY A 51 27.00 -41.51 -31.16
C GLY A 51 28.22 -40.58 -31.17
N PRO A 52 29.19 -40.72 -32.09
CA PRO A 52 30.32 -39.81 -32.15
C PRO A 52 29.96 -38.60 -33.00
N SER A 53 30.14 -37.39 -32.47
CA SER A 53 30.41 -36.23 -33.30
C SER A 53 31.48 -35.38 -32.62
N LEU A 54 32.63 -35.37 -33.29
CA LEU A 54 33.80 -34.57 -32.96
C LEU A 54 33.52 -33.12 -33.36
N SER A 55 33.42 -32.23 -32.40
CA SER A 55 33.86 -30.83 -32.56
C SER A 55 34.31 -30.28 -31.21
N ALA A 56 35.57 -30.58 -30.94
CA ALA A 56 36.35 -30.02 -29.87
C ALA A 56 36.66 -28.54 -30.13
N PHE A 57 36.77 -27.77 -29.02
CA PHE A 57 37.69 -26.65 -28.83
C PHE A 57 37.32 -25.32 -29.52
N LEU A 58 37.14 -24.17 -28.85
CA LEU A 58 37.89 -23.55 -27.74
C LEU A 58 36.99 -22.57 -26.96
N LYS A 59 37.13 -22.52 -25.63
CA LYS A 59 36.83 -21.31 -24.82
C LYS A 59 38.03 -20.37 -24.89
N PRO A 60 37.82 -19.05 -24.81
CA PRO A 60 38.50 -18.31 -23.75
C PRO A 60 37.52 -17.73 -22.75
N GLN A 61 37.87 -17.94 -21.48
CA GLN A 61 37.33 -17.24 -20.33
C GLN A 61 37.41 -15.72 -20.53
N ARG A 62 36.32 -15.01 -20.26
CA ARG A 62 36.42 -13.74 -19.56
C ARG A 62 35.57 -13.84 -18.31
N THR A 63 36.27 -14.10 -17.22
CA THR A 63 35.84 -13.81 -15.86
C THR A 63 35.25 -12.40 -15.83
N LYS A 64 33.94 -12.32 -15.61
CA LYS A 64 33.38 -11.17 -14.91
C LYS A 64 33.31 -11.61 -13.45
N PRO A 65 34.19 -11.10 -12.56
CA PRO A 65 33.92 -11.18 -11.14
C PRO A 65 32.55 -10.54 -10.91
N ALA A 66 31.60 -11.35 -10.49
CA ALA A 66 30.43 -10.89 -9.79
C ALA A 66 30.90 -10.47 -8.39
N GLU A 67 31.40 -9.24 -8.31
CA GLU A 67 31.92 -8.59 -7.10
C GLU A 67 31.81 -7.10 -7.44
N LEU A 68 30.98 -6.27 -6.84
CA LEU A 68 30.49 -6.24 -5.47
C LEU A 68 28.95 -6.39 -5.49
N ALA A 69 28.39 -7.38 -4.79
CA ALA A 69 28.06 -7.21 -3.38
C ALA A 69 27.38 -5.86 -3.18
N ASN A 70 26.07 -5.86 -3.44
CA ASN A 70 25.07 -4.97 -2.88
C ASN A 70 25.70 -3.79 -2.14
N ASP A 71 25.80 -2.63 -2.78
CA ASP A 71 25.84 -1.37 -2.05
C ASP A 71 24.54 -1.31 -1.24
N ILE A 72 24.62 -1.90 -0.05
CA ILE A 72 24.29 -1.28 1.23
C ILE A 72 23.48 0.00 0.99
N ILE A 73 22.21 -0.19 0.68
CA ILE A 73 21.18 0.70 1.22
C ILE A 73 20.88 0.13 2.61
N GLU A 74 21.89 0.11 3.47
CA GLU A 74 21.64 0.33 4.87
C GLU A 74 21.46 1.84 5.02
N GLN A 75 20.55 2.22 5.92
CA GLN A 75 20.49 3.57 6.49
C GLN A 75 19.61 4.60 5.75
N ASP A 76 18.47 4.18 5.19
CA ASP A 76 17.28 5.03 5.31
C ASP A 76 16.31 4.26 6.21
N GLU A 77 16.06 4.79 7.40
CA GLU A 77 15.26 4.18 8.46
C GLU A 77 14.07 3.39 7.92
N LEU A 78 13.80 2.19 8.48
CA LEU A 78 12.55 1.45 8.30
C LEU A 78 11.37 2.21 8.93
N THR A 79 11.19 3.48 8.52
CA THR A 79 10.18 4.39 9.00
C THR A 79 8.83 3.82 8.57
N PRO A 80 7.95 3.50 9.53
CA PRO A 80 6.64 2.99 9.19
C PRO A 80 5.88 4.00 8.32
N PRO A 81 5.22 3.55 7.24
CA PRO A 81 4.43 4.41 6.37
C PRO A 81 3.46 5.26 7.17
N HIS A 82 3.49 6.56 6.91
CA HIS A 82 2.67 7.56 7.58
C HIS A 82 2.08 8.52 6.56
N ALA A 83 0.87 8.98 6.82
CA ALA A 83 0.22 10.01 6.04
C ALA A 83 -0.67 10.88 6.92
N ALA A 84 -0.67 12.18 6.62
CA ALA A 84 -1.45 13.18 7.33
C ALA A 84 -2.22 14.03 6.32
N VAL A 85 -3.44 14.44 6.69
CA VAL A 85 -4.25 15.38 5.92
C VAL A 85 -5.01 16.29 6.87
N GLU A 86 -5.08 17.57 6.54
CA GLU A 86 -5.98 18.51 7.21
C GLU A 86 -6.98 19.04 6.19
N LYS A 87 -8.25 19.07 6.57
CA LYS A 87 -9.33 19.55 5.69
C LYS A 87 -10.20 20.60 6.40
N PRO A 88 -10.27 21.83 5.88
CA PRO A 88 -11.27 22.80 6.31
C PRO A 88 -12.65 22.45 5.73
N PHE A 89 -13.70 22.85 6.43
CA PHE A 89 -15.09 22.59 6.04
C PHE A 89 -15.81 23.89 5.73
N LEU A 90 -16.59 23.90 4.65
CA LEU A 90 -17.40 25.04 4.29
C LEU A 90 -18.44 25.32 5.39
N LEU A 91 -18.64 26.60 5.70
CA LEU A 91 -19.62 27.10 6.68
C LEU A 91 -19.37 26.62 8.12
N SER A 92 -18.15 26.21 8.45
CA SER A 92 -17.72 25.93 9.81
C SER A 92 -16.35 26.53 10.03
N ASP A 93 -16.19 27.24 11.14
CA ASP A 93 -14.88 27.73 11.56
C ASP A 93 -14.10 26.55 12.12
N GLY A 94 -12.99 26.21 11.46
CA GLY A 94 -12.11 25.11 11.87
C GLY A 94 -11.83 24.06 10.80
N ARG A 95 -11.13 22.99 11.21
CA ARG A 95 -10.65 21.92 10.33
C ARG A 95 -10.64 20.57 11.03
N VAL A 96 -10.66 19.50 10.25
CA VAL A 96 -10.39 18.14 10.75
C VAL A 96 -9.05 17.68 10.20
N GLY A 97 -8.11 17.41 11.11
CA GLY A 97 -6.87 16.70 10.84
C GLY A 97 -7.07 15.19 10.99
N LEU A 98 -6.53 14.43 10.05
CA LEU A 98 -6.46 12.97 10.09
C LEU A 98 -5.02 12.56 9.84
N GLU A 99 -4.46 11.81 10.77
CA GLU A 99 -3.13 11.21 10.64
C GLU A 99 -3.30 9.70 10.78
N ALA A 100 -2.59 8.94 9.95
CA ALA A 100 -2.46 7.51 10.17
C ALA A 100 -1.04 7.03 9.89
N ARG A 101 -0.65 5.99 10.62
CA ARG A 101 0.62 5.29 10.44
C ARG A 101 0.43 3.79 10.60
N LEU A 102 1.32 3.06 9.95
CA LEU A 102 1.48 1.63 10.15
C LEU A 102 2.46 1.36 11.30
N ASP A 103 2.44 0.15 11.86
CA ASP A 103 3.40 -0.28 12.90
C ASP A 103 4.76 -0.67 12.31
N ARG A 104 4.77 -1.23 11.10
CA ARG A 104 5.97 -1.69 10.40
C ARG A 104 6.08 -1.09 9.00
N ALA A 105 7.31 -0.95 8.53
CA ALA A 105 7.59 -0.51 7.17
C ALA A 105 7.37 -1.60 6.10
N ILE A 106 7.56 -2.85 6.49
CA ILE A 106 7.54 -4.00 5.58
C ILE A 106 6.84 -5.16 6.29
N TYR A 107 5.89 -5.79 5.60
CA TYR A 107 5.14 -6.95 6.09
C TYR A 107 5.49 -8.19 5.29
N SER A 108 5.44 -9.35 5.94
CA SER A 108 5.45 -10.64 5.23
C SER A 108 4.03 -10.99 4.77
N HIS A 109 3.92 -11.97 3.89
CA HIS A 109 2.61 -12.51 3.55
C HIS A 109 1.98 -13.21 4.76
N GLY A 110 0.72 -12.89 5.04
CA GLY A 110 -0.03 -13.41 6.19
C GLY A 110 0.12 -12.60 7.47
N ASP A 111 1.02 -11.60 7.51
CA ASP A 111 1.12 -10.71 8.66
C ASP A 111 -0.14 -9.85 8.79
N SER A 112 -0.63 -9.69 10.02
CA SER A 112 -1.67 -8.71 10.34
C SER A 112 -1.09 -7.30 10.30
N ILE A 113 -1.84 -6.35 9.75
CA ILE A 113 -1.42 -4.96 9.59
C ILE A 113 -2.13 -4.13 10.65
N PHE A 114 -1.37 -3.47 11.53
CA PHE A 114 -1.94 -2.57 12.52
C PHE A 114 -1.85 -1.12 12.04
N VAL A 115 -2.99 -0.44 12.07
CA VAL A 115 -3.10 0.96 11.64
C VAL A 115 -3.42 1.82 12.86
N HIS A 116 -2.54 2.75 13.17
CA HIS A 116 -2.80 3.77 14.17
C HIS A 116 -3.42 4.98 13.49
N VAL A 117 -4.59 5.42 13.96
CA VAL A 117 -5.31 6.57 13.42
C VAL A 117 -5.48 7.61 14.51
N ASN A 118 -5.10 8.86 14.21
CA ASN A 118 -5.31 10.01 15.06
C ASN A 118 -6.23 11.01 14.36
N VAL A 119 -7.26 11.48 15.05
CA VAL A 119 -8.24 12.43 14.52
C VAL A 119 -8.24 13.68 15.39
N ASN A 120 -7.80 14.79 14.81
CA ASN A 120 -7.80 16.09 15.46
C ASN A 120 -8.95 16.94 14.90
N ASN A 121 -10.10 16.94 15.56
CA ASN A 121 -11.27 17.69 15.11
C ASN A 121 -11.38 19.03 15.85
N ASN A 122 -10.98 20.11 15.17
CA ASN A 122 -11.14 21.48 15.64
C ASN A 122 -12.23 22.22 14.85
N SER A 123 -13.21 21.49 14.29
CA SER A 123 -14.34 22.04 13.56
C SER A 123 -15.64 21.85 14.33
N SER A 124 -16.73 22.49 13.87
CA SER A 124 -18.08 22.24 14.39
C SER A 124 -18.80 21.03 13.78
N LYS A 125 -18.11 20.22 12.95
CA LYS A 125 -18.68 19.00 12.33
C LYS A 125 -18.44 17.77 13.21
N SER A 126 -19.33 16.79 13.13
CA SER A 126 -19.19 15.50 13.82
C SER A 126 -18.58 14.42 12.91
N VAL A 127 -17.72 13.57 13.46
CA VAL A 127 -17.16 12.39 12.77
C VAL A 127 -18.10 11.21 13.00
N ARG A 128 -18.87 10.84 11.97
CA ARG A 128 -19.89 9.79 12.08
C ARG A 128 -19.35 8.37 11.89
N ARG A 129 -18.33 8.20 11.05
CA ARG A 129 -17.77 6.88 10.71
C ARG A 129 -16.32 7.01 10.23
N ILE A 130 -15.50 6.04 10.62
CA ILE A 130 -14.17 5.77 10.07
C ILE A 130 -14.26 4.46 9.29
N LYS A 131 -13.62 4.39 8.13
CA LYS A 131 -13.64 3.25 7.20
C LYS A 131 -12.23 2.87 6.82
#